data_AF-A0A8T3RBG5-F1
#
_entry.id   AF-A0A8T3RBG5-F1
#
_cell.length_a   1.000
_cell.length_b   1.000
_cell.length_c   1.000
_cell.angle_alpha   90.00
_cell.angle_beta   90.00
_cell.angle_gamma   90.00
#
_symmetry.space_group_name_H-M   'P 1'
#
loop_
_entity.id
_entity.type
_entity.pdbx_description
1 polymer ?
#
loop_
_entity_poly.entity_id
_entity_poly.type
_entity_poly.pdbx_seq_one_letter_code
_entity_poly.pdbx_strand_id
1 'polypeptide(L)' 'FHSHHFTLSRLERLPAFGSDHFPILIELAFEPSRGKQQEGLDADADDHAWAEQKAEAENADEDDVHAPGR' A
#
# COMPACT_ATOMS: atom_id res chain seq x y z
N PHE A 1 2.37 -4.39 -5.72
CA PHE A 1 3.74 -4.19 -5.22
C PHE A 1 4.70 -4.09 -6.40
N HIS A 2 5.67 -3.18 -6.34
CA HIS A 2 6.79 -3.11 -7.28
C HIS A 2 8.10 -3.28 -6.50
N SER A 3 9.18 -3.68 -7.19
CA SER A 3 10.50 -3.77 -6.57
C SER A 3 11.11 -2.38 -6.33
N HIS A 4 12.10 -2.27 -5.43
CA HIS A 4 12.89 -1.05 -5.18
C HIS A 4 13.75 -0.57 -6.37
N HIS A 5 13.70 -1.25 -7.52
CA HIS A 5 14.37 -0.80 -8.74
C HIS A 5 13.62 0.34 -9.45
N PHE A 6 12.38 0.62 -9.04
CA PHE A 6 11.51 1.61 -9.68
C PHE A 6 11.21 2.77 -8.74
N THR A 7 11.20 3.98 -9.28
CA THR A 7 10.75 5.21 -8.64
C THR A 7 9.35 5.59 -9.12
N LEU A 8 8.58 6.28 -8.27
CA LEU A 8 7.24 6.78 -8.62
C LEU A 8 7.37 8.05 -9.47
N SER A 9 6.88 8.00 -10.71
CA SER A 9 6.86 9.16 -11.61
C SER A 9 5.52 9.88 -11.57
N ARG A 10 4.41 9.15 -11.48
CA ARG A 10 3.05 9.71 -11.48
C ARG A 10 2.09 8.80 -10.71
N LEU A 11 1.20 9.44 -9.96
CA LEU A 11 0.06 8.82 -9.30
C LEU A 11 -1.18 9.67 -9.59
N GLU A 12 -2.19 9.07 -10.21
CA GLU A 12 -3.42 9.79 -10.57
C GLU A 12 -4.65 8.92 -10.30
N ARG A 13 -5.64 9.49 -9.61
CA ARG A 13 -6.97 8.90 -9.51
C ARG A 13 -7.76 9.27 -10.77
N LEU A 14 -8.16 8.26 -11.53
CA LEU A 14 -8.96 8.43 -12.74
C LEU A 14 -10.46 8.54 -12.40
N PRO A 15 -11.30 9.01 -13.35
CA PRO A 15 -12.74 9.09 -13.15
C PRO A 15 -13.38 7.74 -12.79
N ALA A 16 -14.46 7.78 -12.01
CA ALA A 16 -15.24 6.60 -11.69
C ALA A 16 -15.86 5.99 -12.96
N PHE A 17 -15.91 4.65 -13.02
CA PHE A 17 -16.43 3.90 -14.17
C PHE A 17 -17.60 2.98 -13.81
N GLY A 18 -18.29 3.27 -12.71
CA GLY A 18 -19.45 2.49 -12.24
C GLY A 18 -19.11 1.33 -11.29
N SER A 19 -17.84 1.12 -10.95
CA SER A 19 -17.42 0.33 -9.79
C SER A 19 -17.41 1.22 -8.53
N ASP A 20 -17.58 0.59 -7.38
CA ASP A 20 -17.31 1.11 -6.04
C ASP A 20 -15.82 1.36 -5.77
N HIS A 21 -14.93 0.80 -6.59
CA HIS A 21 -13.49 1.09 -6.58
C HIS A 21 -13.12 2.23 -7.54
N PHE A 22 -12.24 3.13 -7.07
CA PHE A 22 -11.64 4.14 -7.93
C PHE A 22 -10.45 3.58 -8.71
N PRO A 23 -10.39 3.78 -10.03
CA PRO A 23 -9.20 3.43 -10.80
C PRO A 23 -8.04 4.38 -10.46
N ILE A 24 -6.85 3.82 -10.29
CA ILE A 24 -5.62 4.56 -10.05
C ILE A 24 -4.63 4.24 -11.18
N LEU A 25 -4.13 5.28 -11.84
CA LEU A 25 -3.01 5.21 -12.78
C LEU A 25 -1.70 5.43 -12.02
N ILE A 26 -0.75 4.53 -12.23
CA ILE A 26 0.60 4.61 -11.68
C ILE A 26 1.60 4.53 -12.83
N GLU A 27 2.49 5.52 -12.93
CA GLU A 27 3.65 5.46 -13.83
C GLU A 27 4.92 5.31 -12.99
N LEU A 28 5.73 4.31 -13.34
CA LEU A 28 6.98 3.99 -12.65
C LEU A 28 8.16 4.18 -13.61
N ALA A 29 9.24 4.76 -13.11
CA ALA A 29 10.50 4.88 -13.83
C ALA A 29 11.51 3.85 -13.31
N PHE A 30 12.23 3.17 -14.20
CA PHE A 30 13.28 2.24 -13.81
C PHE A 30 14.56 3.03 -13.47
N GLU A 31 14.79 3.25 -12.18
CA GLU A 31 15.91 4.04 -11.66
C GLU A 31 16.55 3.33 -10.46
N PRO A 32 17.25 2.19 -10.64
CA PRO A 32 17.68 1.33 -9.54
C PRO A 32 18.66 1.98 -8.56
N SER A 33 19.43 3.00 -8.99
CA SER A 33 20.30 3.75 -8.10
C SER A 33 19.54 4.72 -7.19
N ARG A 34 18.46 5.32 -7.69
CA ARG A 34 17.61 6.26 -6.95
C ARG A 34 16.55 5.55 -6.12
N GLY A 35 16.00 4.45 -6.63
CA GLY A 35 15.03 3.62 -5.91
C GLY A 35 15.58 3.06 -4.58
N LYS A 36 16.90 2.85 -4.49
CA LYS A 36 17.59 2.50 -3.23
C LYS A 36 17.55 3.59 -2.15
N GLN A 37 17.30 4.85 -2.52
CA GLN A 37 17.20 5.98 -1.60
C GLN A 37 15.74 6.29 -1.23
N GLN A 38 14.77 5.56 -1.80
CA GLN A 38 13.37 5.71 -1.42
C GLN A 38 13.17 5.01 -0.08
N GLU A 39 12.98 5.81 0.96
CA GLU A 39 12.58 5.34 2.27
C GLU A 39 11.06 5.14 2.33
N GLY A 40 10.64 4.05 2.97
CA GLY A 40 9.24 3.86 3.34
C GLY A 40 8.85 4.77 4.50
N LEU A 41 7.58 4.73 4.87
CA LEU A 41 7.16 5.27 6.16
C LEU A 41 7.46 4.22 7.22
N ASP A 42 8.15 4.62 8.29
CA ASP A 42 8.26 3.83 9.50
C ASP A 42 6.99 4.05 10.32
N ALA A 43 6.31 2.97 10.68
CA ALA A 43 5.15 3.05 11.56
C ALA A 43 5.61 3.45 12.97
N ASP A 44 4.93 4.42 13.57
CA ASP A 44 5.19 4.83 14.93
C ASP A 44 4.23 4.19 15.95
N ALA A 45 4.39 4.53 17.22
CA ALA A 45 3.57 3.95 18.29
C ALA A 45 2.07 4.29 18.16
N ASP A 46 1.75 5.46 17.60
CA ASP A 46 0.37 5.88 17.40
C ASP A 46 -0.26 5.12 16.22
N ASP A 47 0.52 4.86 15.16
CA ASP A 47 0.10 4.00 14.04
C ASP A 47 -0.27 2.60 14.53
N HIS A 48 0.55 2.02 15.41
CA HIS A 48 0.31 0.70 16.00
C HIS A 48 -0.95 0.68 16.88
N ALA A 49 -1.09 1.65 17.79
CA ALA A 49 -2.26 1.74 18.66
C ALA A 49 -3.56 1.93 17.86
N TRP A 50 -3.52 2.70 16.78
CA TRP A 50 -4.66 2.89 15.90
C TRP A 50 -5.01 1.61 15.11
N ALA A 51 -4.01 0.87 14.64
CA ALA A 51 -4.22 -0.40 13.97
C ALA A 51 -4.88 -1.44 14.90
N GLU A 52 -4.38 -1.57 16.15
CA GLU A 52 -4.96 -2.45 17.17
C GLU A 52 -6.41 -2.08 17.47
N GLN A 53 -6.70 -0.79 17.71
CA GLN A 53 -8.06 -0.32 17.97
C GLN A 53 -9.03 -0.67 16.82
N LYS A 54 -8.60 -0.54 15.57
CA LYS A 54 -9.43 -0.91 14.41
C LYS A 54 -9.67 -2.40 14.32
N ALA A 55 -8.63 -3.21 14.54
CA ALA A 55 -8.76 -4.66 14.50
C ALA A 55 -9.76 -5.14 15.56
N GLU A 56 -9.67 -4.62 16.78
CA GLU A 56 -10.62 -4.91 17.86
C GLU A 56 -12.05 -4.47 17.52
N ALA A 57 -12.24 -3.26 16.98
CA ALA A 57 -13.56 -2.74 16.63
C ALA A 57 -14.28 -3.61 15.58
N GLU A 58 -13.54 -4.14 14.61
CA GLU A 58 -14.06 -4.96 13.52
C GLU A 58 -14.00 -6.47 13.83
N ASN A 59 -13.49 -6.88 15.01
CA ASN A 59 -13.18 -8.27 15.38
C ASN A 59 -12.36 -8.99 14.28
N ALA A 60 -11.42 -8.28 13.66
CA ALA A 60 -10.58 -8.82 12.60
C ALA A 60 -9.35 -9.55 13.18
N ASP A 61 -9.09 -10.75 12.69
CA ASP A 61 -7.93 -11.57 13.06
C ASP A 61 -6.96 -11.73 11.87
N GLU A 62 -5.68 -11.99 12.15
CA GLU A 62 -4.70 -12.30 11.10
C GLU A 62 -5.11 -13.55 10.29
N ASP A 63 -5.78 -14.50 10.93
CA ASP A 63 -6.31 -15.71 10.30
C ASP A 63 -7.44 -15.43 9.30
N ASP A 64 -8.06 -14.24 9.33
CA ASP A 64 -9.08 -13.82 8.35
C ASP A 64 -8.45 -13.43 7.00
N VAL A 65 -7.13 -13.20 6.97
CA VAL A 65 -6.42 -12.83 5.75
C VAL A 65 -6.03 -14.08 4.97
N HIS A 66 -6.39 -14.14 3.68
CA HIS A 66 -5.99 -15.23 2.79
C HIS A 66 -4.46 -15.34 2.72
N ALA A 67 -3.90 -16.48 3.14
CA ALA A 67 -2.48 -16.79 3.01
C ALA A 67 -2.16 -17.28 1.58
N PRO A 68 -1.45 -16.49 0.74
CA PRO A 68 -1.13 -16.92 -0.60
C PRO A 68 -0.05 -18.02 -0.58
N GLY A 69 -0.35 -19.18 -1.19
CA GLY A 69 0.66 -20.21 -1.49
C GLY A 69 0.63 -21.49 -0.65
N ARG A 70 -0.53 -21.93 -0.16
CA ARG A 70 -0.73 -23.34 0.24
C ARG A 70 -1.61 -24.08 -0.75
#